data_AF-A0A1Y2T8V2-F1
#
_entry.id   AF-A0A1Y2T8V2-F1
#
_cell.length_a   1.000
_cell.length_b   1.000
_cell.length_c   1.000
_cell.angle_alpha   90.00
_cell.angle_beta   90.00
_cell.angle_gamma   90.00
#
_symmetry.space_group_name_H-M   'P 1'
#
loop_
_entity.id
_entity.type
_entity.pdbx_description
1 polymer ?
#
loop_
_entity_poly.entity_id
_entity_poly.type
_entity_poly.pdbx_seq_one_letter_code
_entity_poly.pdbx_strand_id
1 'polypeptide(L)'
;MDLLRSRCVIAQAKITYGALQLAPTFRDGQVEITVNQIARLTRCDPSTARRALRSLVDAGWVEVRRSRRTGPFQLILSNPQLDAQKKAIAEINRRLEKAPYRGEALMREWLTLLIDLDNFEDDASPGFLVNPYTGEEMQIDRFYPPNAGFEFNGAQHYGPTALYPSEEQARRQLGRDLIKQAICLRRGIHLAVVHAEDLSLQGMLRRIPDCLPRRRLDGQELVIAHLESRSRDYQQRTPLPMPVPR
;
A
#
# COMPACT_ATOMS: atom_id res chain seq x y z
N MET A 1 -12.25 -8.68 2.80
CA MET A 1 -13.31 -8.64 3.85
C MET A 1 -12.67 -8.95 5.18
N ASP A 2 -12.90 -8.15 6.22
CA ASP A 2 -12.52 -8.49 7.60
C ASP A 2 -13.63 -9.37 8.21
N LEU A 3 -13.26 -10.57 8.69
CA LEU A 3 -14.19 -11.54 9.28
C LEU A 3 -14.95 -10.95 10.47
N LEU A 4 -14.28 -10.17 11.32
CA LEU A 4 -14.86 -9.65 12.55
C LEU A 4 -15.87 -8.54 12.27
N ARG A 5 -15.59 -7.68 11.28
CA ARG A 5 -16.48 -6.59 10.86
C ARG A 5 -17.56 -7.02 9.88
N SER A 6 -17.43 -8.21 9.28
CA SER A 6 -18.39 -8.73 8.31
C SER A 6 -19.78 -8.92 8.93
N ARG A 7 -20.81 -8.33 8.31
CA ARG A 7 -22.22 -8.54 8.67
C ARG A 7 -22.86 -9.75 7.98
N CYS A 8 -22.26 -10.24 6.88
CA CYS A 8 -22.76 -11.42 6.18
C CYS A 8 -22.33 -12.75 6.83
N VAL A 9 -21.34 -12.71 7.73
CA VAL A 9 -20.93 -13.86 8.51
C VAL A 9 -21.55 -13.79 9.91
N ILE A 10 -22.32 -14.80 10.29
CA ILE A 10 -23.00 -14.86 11.59
C ILE A 10 -21.98 -14.91 12.74
N ALA A 11 -22.34 -14.38 13.91
CA ALA A 11 -21.44 -14.33 15.07
C ALA A 11 -20.84 -15.70 15.43
N GLN A 12 -21.66 -16.75 15.39
CA GLN A 12 -21.23 -18.11 15.66
C GLN A 12 -20.17 -18.60 14.67
N ALA A 13 -20.25 -18.21 13.38
CA ALA A 13 -19.26 -18.56 12.37
C ALA A 13 -17.91 -17.93 12.65
N LYS A 14 -17.88 -16.68 13.14
CA LYS A 14 -16.64 -16.02 13.58
C LYS A 14 -15.97 -16.76 14.74
N ILE A 15 -16.77 -17.16 15.74
CA ILE A 15 -16.30 -17.97 16.88
C ILE A 15 -15.77 -19.33 16.38
N THR A 16 -16.50 -19.99 15.49
CA THR A 16 -16.09 -21.26 14.89
C THR A 16 -14.76 -21.13 14.16
N TYR A 17 -14.55 -20.09 13.36
CA TYR A 17 -13.28 -19.86 12.66
C TYR A 17 -12.10 -19.69 13.62
N GLY A 18 -12.28 -18.95 14.72
CA GLY A 18 -11.26 -18.82 15.76
C GLY A 18 -10.99 -20.15 16.49
N ALA A 19 -12.05 -20.88 16.86
CA ALA A 19 -11.93 -22.16 17.55
C ALA A 19 -11.22 -23.24 16.71
N LEU A 20 -11.42 -23.23 15.39
CA LEU A 20 -10.74 -24.14 14.46
C LEU A 20 -9.21 -23.95 14.47
N GLN A 21 -8.72 -22.72 14.66
CA GLN A 21 -7.28 -22.42 14.75
C GLN A 21 -6.66 -22.91 16.08
N LEU A 22 -7.49 -23.13 17.10
CA LEU A 22 -7.07 -23.66 18.40
C LEU A 22 -7.18 -25.19 18.47
N ALA A 23 -7.65 -25.84 17.41
CA ALA A 23 -7.76 -27.29 17.39
C ALA A 23 -6.36 -27.94 17.43
N PRO A 24 -6.17 -29.07 18.15
CA PRO A 24 -4.87 -29.73 18.24
C PRO A 24 -4.28 -30.19 16.89
N THR A 25 -5.14 -30.40 15.89
CA THR A 25 -4.78 -30.81 14.54
C THR A 25 -4.54 -29.62 13.59
N PHE A 26 -4.65 -28.38 14.07
CA PHE A 26 -4.42 -27.20 13.24
C PHE A 26 -2.92 -27.02 12.96
N ARG A 27 -2.53 -27.07 11.69
CA ARG A 27 -1.17 -26.80 11.20
C ARG A 27 -1.22 -26.13 9.84
N ASP A 28 -0.41 -25.10 9.65
CA ASP A 28 -0.22 -24.39 8.37
C ASP A 28 -1.53 -24.01 7.65
N GLY A 29 -2.52 -23.53 8.42
CA GLY A 29 -3.82 -23.14 7.89
C GLY A 29 -4.76 -24.30 7.57
N GLN A 30 -4.40 -25.54 7.92
CA GLN A 30 -5.23 -26.72 7.72
C GLN A 30 -5.62 -27.33 9.06
N VAL A 31 -6.82 -27.92 9.15
CA VAL A 31 -7.27 -28.67 10.33
C VAL A 31 -8.09 -29.87 9.93
N GLU A 32 -7.78 -31.02 10.53
CA GLU A 32 -8.61 -32.22 10.43
C GLU A 32 -9.56 -32.30 11.61
N ILE A 33 -10.86 -32.23 11.34
CA ILE A 33 -11.88 -32.19 12.39
C ILE A 33 -13.25 -32.70 11.93
N THR A 34 -14.04 -33.22 12.86
CA THR A 34 -15.45 -33.60 12.64
C THR A 34 -16.41 -32.51 13.12
N VAL A 35 -17.64 -32.48 12.60
CA VAL A 35 -18.68 -31.52 13.06
C VAL A 35 -18.94 -31.65 14.57
N ASN A 36 -18.87 -32.85 15.14
CA ASN A 36 -19.04 -33.05 16.58
C ASN A 36 -17.89 -32.46 17.40
N GLN A 37 -16.66 -32.51 16.90
CA GLN A 37 -15.53 -31.85 17.54
C GLN A 37 -15.65 -30.33 17.45
N ILE A 38 -16.10 -29.79 16.31
CA ILE A 38 -16.40 -28.35 16.17
C ILE A 38 -17.45 -27.94 17.20
N ALA A 39 -18.56 -28.66 17.28
CA ALA A 39 -19.66 -28.42 18.22
C ALA A 39 -19.18 -28.40 19.68
N ARG A 40 -18.29 -29.35 20.05
CA ARG A 40 -17.65 -29.39 21.38
C ARG A 40 -16.74 -28.19 21.62
N LEU A 41 -15.87 -27.85 20.67
CA LEU A 41 -14.95 -26.71 20.78
C LEU A 41 -15.70 -25.39 20.95
N THR A 42 -16.80 -25.21 20.22
CA THR A 42 -17.60 -23.97 20.25
C THR A 42 -18.77 -24.02 21.22
N ARG A 43 -18.90 -25.10 22.01
CA ARG A 43 -20.00 -25.35 22.96
C ARG A 43 -21.40 -25.09 22.38
N CYS A 44 -21.65 -25.58 21.18
CA CYS A 44 -22.95 -25.43 20.51
C CYS A 44 -23.47 -26.75 19.96
N ASP A 45 -24.71 -26.77 19.51
CA ASP A 45 -25.32 -27.95 18.89
C ASP A 45 -24.65 -28.28 17.52
N PRO A 46 -24.49 -29.56 17.15
CA PRO A 46 -23.93 -29.95 15.85
C PRO A 46 -24.63 -29.32 14.63
N SER A 47 -25.93 -29.06 14.67
CA SER A 47 -26.66 -28.36 13.61
C SER A 47 -26.22 -26.90 13.48
N THR A 48 -25.94 -26.25 14.62
CA THR A 48 -25.45 -24.88 14.70
C THR A 48 -24.01 -24.79 14.20
N ALA A 49 -23.15 -25.74 14.61
CA ALA A 49 -21.78 -25.86 14.09
C ALA A 49 -21.76 -26.06 12.56
N ARG A 50 -22.67 -26.88 12.02
CA ARG A 50 -22.79 -27.09 10.58
C ARG A 50 -23.23 -25.83 9.84
N ARG A 51 -24.18 -25.07 10.38
CA ARG A 51 -24.63 -23.79 9.81
C ARG A 51 -23.50 -22.76 9.82
N ALA A 52 -22.76 -22.66 10.93
CA ALA A 52 -21.61 -21.79 11.07
C ALA A 52 -20.51 -22.13 10.06
N LEU A 53 -20.17 -23.42 9.91
CA LEU A 53 -19.19 -23.88 8.92
C LEU A 53 -19.64 -23.55 7.50
N ARG A 54 -20.92 -23.79 7.14
CA ARG A 54 -21.44 -23.43 5.82
C ARG A 54 -21.32 -21.93 5.54
N SER A 55 -21.66 -21.09 6.51
CA SER A 55 -21.49 -19.63 6.39
C SER A 55 -20.04 -19.20 6.15
N LEU A 56 -19.05 -19.89 6.74
CA LEU A 56 -17.63 -19.63 6.47
C LEU A 56 -17.21 -20.08 5.07
N VAL A 57 -17.74 -21.21 4.59
CA VAL A 57 -17.48 -21.72 3.23
C VAL A 57 -18.06 -20.78 2.19
N ASP A 58 -19.32 -20.39 2.33
CA ASP A 58 -20.00 -19.49 1.41
C ASP A 58 -19.32 -18.11 1.35
N ALA A 59 -18.70 -17.68 2.46
CA ALA A 59 -17.94 -16.44 2.54
C ALA A 59 -16.44 -16.59 2.15
N GLY A 60 -15.98 -17.78 1.75
CA GLY A 60 -14.62 -18.03 1.28
C GLY A 60 -13.53 -18.06 2.37
N TRP A 61 -13.91 -18.19 3.64
CA TRP A 61 -12.97 -18.29 4.77
C TRP A 61 -12.52 -19.72 5.05
N VAL A 62 -13.30 -20.70 4.61
CA VAL A 62 -12.99 -22.12 4.80
C VAL A 62 -13.25 -22.88 3.50
N GLU A 63 -12.30 -23.68 3.06
CA GLU A 63 -12.52 -24.71 2.03
C GLU A 63 -12.65 -26.07 2.71
N VAL A 64 -13.65 -26.85 2.33
CA VAL A 64 -13.85 -28.21 2.86
C VAL A 64 -13.33 -29.22 1.85
N ARG A 65 -12.24 -29.91 2.18
CA ARG A 65 -11.76 -31.07 1.42
C ARG A 65 -12.21 -32.36 2.11
N ARG A 66 -12.83 -33.25 1.34
CA ARG A 66 -13.18 -34.60 1.80
C ARG A 66 -12.21 -35.60 1.20
N SER A 67 -11.44 -36.28 2.04
CA SER A 67 -10.60 -37.41 1.62
C SER A 67 -11.41 -38.72 1.53
N ARG A 68 -12.48 -38.89 2.32
CA ARG A 68 -13.32 -40.11 2.35
C ARG A 68 -14.81 -39.80 2.54
N ARG A 69 -15.69 -40.72 2.11
CA ARG A 69 -17.17 -40.62 2.25
C ARG A 69 -17.63 -40.60 3.72
N THR A 70 -16.84 -41.20 4.61
CA THR A 70 -17.05 -41.27 6.06
C THR A 70 -15.71 -41.01 6.76
N GLY A 71 -15.60 -39.95 7.56
CA GLY A 71 -14.36 -39.57 8.26
C GLY A 71 -14.31 -38.07 8.62
N PRO A 72 -13.23 -37.60 9.29
CA PRO A 72 -13.00 -36.19 9.54
C PRO A 72 -12.87 -35.39 8.24
N PHE A 73 -13.30 -34.14 8.27
CA PHE A 73 -13.08 -33.19 7.17
C PHE A 73 -11.67 -32.64 7.28
N GLN A 74 -11.01 -32.45 6.14
CA GLN A 74 -9.85 -31.58 6.07
C GLN A 74 -10.36 -30.19 5.71
N LEU A 75 -10.25 -29.24 6.64
CA LEU A 75 -10.63 -27.85 6.42
C LEU A 75 -9.36 -27.05 6.12
N ILE A 76 -9.39 -26.25 5.06
CA ILE A 76 -8.36 -25.24 4.79
C ILE A 76 -8.96 -23.89 5.21
N LEU A 77 -8.32 -23.24 6.18
CA LEU A 77 -8.69 -21.92 6.65
C LEU A 77 -7.90 -20.90 5.83
N SER A 78 -8.64 -20.05 5.12
CA SER A 78 -8.08 -18.95 4.35
C SER A 78 -8.42 -17.64 5.03
N ASN A 79 -7.50 -16.68 4.97
CA ASN A 79 -7.77 -15.30 5.34
C ASN A 79 -7.59 -14.43 4.09
N PRO A 80 -8.67 -14.26 3.28
CA PRO A 80 -8.57 -13.57 2.01
C PRO A 80 -8.01 -12.15 2.12
N GLN A 81 -8.26 -11.46 3.24
CA GLN A 81 -7.72 -10.14 3.51
C GLN A 81 -6.20 -10.18 3.73
N LEU A 82 -5.73 -11.12 4.55
CA LEU A 82 -4.30 -11.32 4.80
C LEU A 82 -3.57 -11.74 3.51
N ASP A 83 -4.17 -12.65 2.74
CA ASP A 83 -3.59 -13.14 1.49
C ASP A 83 -3.51 -12.02 0.44
N ALA A 84 -4.55 -11.19 0.34
CA ALA A 84 -4.52 -10.00 -0.52
C ALA A 84 -3.43 -9.01 -0.11
N GLN A 85 -3.27 -8.72 1.19
CA GLN A 85 -2.21 -7.84 1.69
C GLN A 85 -0.82 -8.41 1.41
N LYS A 86 -0.60 -9.71 1.63
CA LYS A 86 0.67 -10.39 1.31
C LYS A 86 0.98 -10.31 -0.18
N LYS A 87 -0.02 -10.51 -1.05
CA LYS A 87 0.14 -10.38 -2.49
C LYS A 87 0.51 -8.94 -2.88
N ALA A 88 -0.18 -7.95 -2.32
CA ALA A 88 0.12 -6.54 -2.54
C ALA A 88 1.57 -6.20 -2.12
N ILE A 89 2.01 -6.67 -0.94
CA ILE A 89 3.38 -6.50 -0.46
C ILE A 89 4.40 -7.13 -1.43
N ALA A 90 4.13 -8.33 -1.93
CA ALA A 90 5.02 -8.99 -2.91
C ALA A 90 5.12 -8.20 -4.22
N GLU A 91 4.01 -7.66 -4.71
CA GLU A 91 3.99 -6.82 -5.92
C GLU A 91 4.73 -5.49 -5.72
N ILE A 92 4.54 -4.85 -4.55
CA ILE A 92 5.29 -3.66 -4.13
C ILE A 92 6.78 -3.96 -4.15
N ASN A 93 7.23 -5.04 -3.50
CA ASN A 93 8.65 -5.41 -3.45
C ASN A 93 9.22 -5.61 -4.85
N ARG A 94 8.51 -6.32 -5.71
CA ARG A 94 8.92 -6.53 -7.11
C ARG A 94 9.09 -5.22 -7.88
N ARG A 95 8.23 -4.22 -7.65
CA ARG A 95 8.34 -2.90 -8.28
C ARG A 95 9.51 -2.10 -7.69
N LEU A 96 9.65 -2.08 -6.37
CA LEU A 96 10.77 -1.41 -5.67
C LEU A 96 12.15 -1.99 -6.01
N GLU A 97 12.23 -3.30 -6.30
CA GLU A 97 13.47 -3.97 -6.70
C GLU A 97 13.91 -3.60 -8.12
N LYS A 98 12.94 -3.36 -9.02
CA LYS A 98 13.20 -3.00 -10.42
C LYS A 98 13.42 -1.51 -10.63
N ALA A 99 12.95 -0.68 -9.69
CA ALA A 99 13.00 0.77 -9.84
C ALA A 99 14.45 1.31 -9.75
N PRO A 100 14.86 2.19 -10.68
CA PRO A 100 16.17 2.82 -10.65
C PRO A 100 16.31 3.79 -9.46
N TYR A 101 15.24 4.53 -9.16
CA TYR A 101 15.19 5.53 -8.08
C TYR A 101 14.26 5.06 -6.96
N ARG A 102 14.85 4.55 -5.87
CA ARG A 102 14.08 3.95 -4.77
C ARG A 102 13.13 4.92 -4.06
N GLY A 103 13.54 6.18 -3.87
CA GLY A 103 12.72 7.17 -3.16
C GLY A 103 11.46 7.55 -3.93
N GLU A 104 11.62 7.81 -5.24
CA GLU A 104 10.52 8.06 -6.18
C GLU A 104 9.58 6.86 -6.28
N ALA A 105 10.13 5.64 -6.38
CA ALA A 105 9.32 4.42 -6.38
C ALA A 105 8.52 4.26 -5.07
N LEU A 106 9.12 4.54 -3.92
CA LEU A 106 8.40 4.53 -2.64
C LEU A 106 7.28 5.58 -2.60
N MET A 107 7.53 6.79 -3.11
CA MET A 107 6.49 7.82 -3.26
C MET A 107 5.34 7.29 -4.12
N ARG A 108 5.61 6.68 -5.28
CA ARG A 108 4.60 6.08 -6.17
C ARG A 108 3.79 4.98 -5.49
N GLU A 109 4.41 4.10 -4.71
CA GLU A 109 3.69 3.07 -3.95
C GLU A 109 2.79 3.66 -2.87
N TRP A 110 3.26 4.69 -2.16
CA TRP A 110 2.43 5.44 -1.21
C TRP A 110 1.24 6.09 -1.90
N LEU A 111 1.44 6.77 -3.03
CA LEU A 111 0.36 7.41 -3.78
C LEU A 111 -0.66 6.38 -4.27
N THR A 112 -0.20 5.23 -4.78
CA THR A 112 -1.07 4.11 -5.19
C THR A 112 -1.91 3.57 -4.03
N LEU A 113 -1.36 3.53 -2.81
CA LEU A 113 -2.09 3.09 -1.63
C LEU A 113 -3.11 4.12 -1.14
N LEU A 114 -2.75 5.42 -1.18
CA LEU A 114 -3.46 6.49 -0.49
C LEU A 114 -4.50 7.22 -1.35
N ILE A 115 -4.33 7.26 -2.67
CA ILE A 115 -5.22 8.01 -3.57
C ILE A 115 -6.21 7.04 -4.22
N ASP A 116 -7.49 7.41 -4.22
CA ASP A 116 -8.56 6.61 -4.82
C ASP A 116 -8.85 7.01 -6.27
N LEU A 117 -7.79 7.05 -7.08
CA LEU A 117 -7.85 7.30 -8.51
C LEU A 117 -6.85 6.40 -9.22
N ASP A 118 -7.32 5.70 -10.24
CA ASP A 118 -6.48 4.86 -11.09
C ASP A 118 -6.03 5.61 -12.36
N ASN A 119 -6.59 6.80 -12.63
CA ASN A 119 -6.19 7.64 -13.74
C ASN A 119 -4.99 8.52 -13.35
N PHE A 120 -3.79 7.97 -13.48
CA PHE A 120 -2.55 8.70 -13.34
C PHE A 120 -1.54 8.26 -14.40
N GLU A 121 -0.58 9.14 -14.65
CA GLU A 121 0.54 8.91 -15.53
C GLU A 121 1.83 9.04 -14.72
N ASP A 122 2.65 7.99 -14.73
CA ASP A 122 4.02 8.04 -14.20
C ASP A 122 4.97 8.59 -15.28
N ASP A 123 5.97 9.37 -14.88
CA ASP A 123 6.94 9.99 -15.78
C ASP A 123 6.26 10.87 -16.86
N ALA A 124 5.15 11.50 -16.48
CA ALA A 124 4.29 12.25 -17.39
C ALA A 124 5.06 13.43 -18.00
N SER A 125 5.02 13.58 -19.32
CA SER A 125 5.61 14.72 -20.03
C SER A 125 4.52 15.49 -20.78
N PRO A 126 3.61 16.20 -20.07
CA PRO A 126 2.51 16.88 -20.73
C PRO A 126 3.05 17.93 -21.70
N GLY A 127 2.51 18.03 -22.91
CA GLY A 127 3.03 18.95 -23.96
C GLY A 127 3.00 20.44 -23.59
N PHE A 128 2.44 20.80 -22.44
CA PHE A 128 2.52 22.15 -21.91
C PHE A 128 3.71 22.42 -20.99
N LEU A 129 4.34 21.36 -20.48
CA LEU A 129 5.40 21.43 -19.49
C LEU A 129 6.75 21.47 -20.21
N VAL A 130 6.98 22.60 -20.88
CA VAL A 130 8.19 22.87 -21.66
C VAL A 130 8.95 24.01 -21.01
N ASN A 131 10.26 23.88 -20.89
CA ASN A 131 11.10 24.96 -20.40
C ASN A 131 11.12 26.10 -21.44
N PRO A 132 10.64 27.31 -21.10
CA PRO A 132 10.51 28.39 -22.07
C PRO A 132 11.85 28.94 -22.56
N TYR A 133 12.96 28.67 -21.85
CA TYR A 133 14.29 29.15 -22.21
C TYR A 133 15.07 28.16 -23.07
N THR A 134 14.88 26.85 -22.85
CA THR A 134 15.63 25.81 -23.59
C THR A 134 14.78 25.09 -24.64
N GLY A 135 13.45 25.19 -24.57
CA GLY A 135 12.53 24.44 -25.42
C GLY A 135 12.43 22.95 -25.07
N GLU A 136 13.11 22.50 -24.02
CA GLU A 136 13.12 21.09 -23.60
C GLU A 136 11.84 20.75 -22.83
N GLU A 137 11.30 19.56 -23.11
CA GLU A 137 10.22 18.98 -22.32
C GLU A 137 10.69 18.70 -20.89
N MET A 138 9.77 18.85 -19.94
CA MET A 138 9.96 18.52 -18.54
C MET A 138 8.92 17.50 -18.12
N GLN A 139 9.23 16.73 -17.08
CA GLN A 139 8.42 15.61 -16.63
C GLN A 139 7.81 15.88 -15.25
N ILE A 140 6.75 15.15 -14.92
CA ILE A 140 6.16 15.03 -13.59
C ILE A 140 6.22 13.56 -13.19
N ASP A 141 6.86 13.25 -12.06
CA ASP A 141 7.06 11.85 -11.63
C ASP A 141 5.74 11.10 -11.50
N ARG A 142 4.69 11.73 -10.98
CA ARG A 142 3.32 11.21 -11.08
C ARG A 142 2.31 12.33 -11.27
N PHE A 143 1.54 12.24 -12.35
CA PHE A 143 0.51 13.22 -12.70
C PHE A 143 -0.89 12.62 -12.62
N TYR A 144 -1.78 13.28 -11.88
CA TYR A 144 -3.22 13.02 -11.81
C TYR A 144 -3.95 14.12 -12.59
N PRO A 145 -4.17 13.94 -13.91
CA PRO A 145 -4.80 14.95 -14.73
C PRO A 145 -6.26 15.21 -14.29
N PRO A 146 -6.73 16.47 -14.37
CA PRO A 146 -5.99 17.69 -14.72
C PRO A 146 -5.46 18.45 -13.49
N ASN A 147 -5.53 17.89 -12.28
CA ASN A 147 -5.57 18.68 -11.04
C ASN A 147 -4.28 18.70 -10.23
N ALA A 148 -3.48 17.63 -10.27
CA ALA A 148 -2.35 17.50 -9.34
C ALA A 148 -1.19 16.70 -9.92
N GLY A 149 0.03 17.08 -9.53
CA GLY A 149 1.26 16.35 -9.82
C GLY A 149 2.10 16.17 -8.56
N PHE A 150 2.92 15.13 -8.54
CA PHE A 150 3.85 14.83 -7.46
C PHE A 150 5.27 14.69 -8.02
N GLU A 151 6.24 15.24 -7.30
CA GLU A 151 7.66 15.21 -7.60
C GLU A 151 8.42 14.71 -6.39
N PHE A 152 9.37 13.80 -6.58
CA PHE A 152 10.22 13.30 -5.52
C PHE A 152 11.58 14.00 -5.50
N ASN A 153 11.81 14.82 -4.48
CA ASN A 153 13.10 15.46 -4.24
C ASN A 153 13.87 14.68 -3.16
N GLY A 154 14.63 13.67 -3.60
CA GLY A 154 15.54 12.91 -2.73
C GLY A 154 16.70 13.75 -2.19
N ALA A 155 17.44 13.25 -1.18
CA ALA A 155 18.55 13.98 -0.56
C ALA A 155 19.71 14.34 -1.51
N GLN A 156 19.74 13.75 -2.71
CA GLN A 156 20.64 14.15 -3.79
C GLN A 156 20.36 15.58 -4.30
N HIS A 157 19.22 16.19 -3.93
CA HIS A 157 18.88 17.59 -4.24
C HIS A 157 19.40 18.62 -3.21
N TYR A 158 19.86 18.20 -2.02
CA TYR A 158 20.08 19.12 -0.89
C TYR A 158 21.53 19.48 -0.57
N GLY A 159 22.50 19.01 -1.35
CA GLY A 159 23.85 19.53 -1.21
C GLY A 159 24.88 18.73 -1.98
N PRO A 160 26.04 19.35 -2.27
CA PRO A 160 27.16 18.64 -2.86
C PRO A 160 27.52 17.48 -1.93
N THR A 161 27.21 16.26 -2.36
CA THR A 161 27.93 15.10 -1.83
C THR A 161 29.37 15.24 -2.27
N ALA A 162 30.31 14.74 -1.45
CA ALA A 162 31.76 14.82 -1.71
C ALA A 162 32.22 14.24 -3.07
N LEU A 163 31.29 13.69 -3.86
CA LEU A 163 31.51 13.02 -5.13
C LEU A 163 30.89 13.73 -6.36
N TYR A 164 30.02 14.75 -6.23
CA TYR A 164 29.51 15.52 -7.40
C TYR A 164 29.23 17.02 -7.08
N PRO A 165 30.03 17.95 -7.66
CA PRO A 165 30.07 19.38 -7.32
C PRO A 165 29.61 20.33 -8.45
N SER A 166 28.82 21.36 -8.15
CA SER A 166 28.93 22.75 -8.65
C SER A 166 27.70 23.56 -8.24
N GLU A 167 27.90 24.76 -7.68
CA GLU A 167 26.78 25.69 -7.41
C GLU A 167 25.94 25.96 -8.65
N GLU A 168 26.54 25.93 -9.84
CA GLU A 168 25.83 26.13 -11.10
C GLU A 168 24.80 25.04 -11.39
N GLN A 169 25.13 23.76 -11.18
CA GLN A 169 24.17 22.68 -11.40
C GLN A 169 23.00 22.78 -10.42
N ALA A 170 23.27 23.13 -9.16
CA ALA A 170 22.23 23.38 -8.16
C ALA A 170 21.34 24.57 -8.54
N ARG A 171 21.92 25.68 -9.02
CA ARG A 171 21.17 26.85 -9.51
C ARG A 171 20.32 26.51 -10.75
N ARG A 172 20.85 25.72 -11.68
CA ARG A 172 20.10 25.27 -12.87
C ARG A 172 18.93 24.37 -12.47
N GLN A 173 19.12 23.45 -11.53
CA GLN A 173 18.06 22.59 -11.02
C GLN A 173 16.96 23.42 -10.32
N LEU A 174 17.35 24.33 -9.42
CA LEU A 174 16.41 25.24 -8.76
C LEU A 174 15.63 26.07 -9.78
N GLY A 175 16.29 26.57 -10.82
CA GLY A 175 15.65 27.29 -11.93
C GLY A 175 14.61 26.43 -12.66
N ARG A 176 14.95 25.18 -12.99
CA ARG A 176 14.01 24.23 -13.61
C ARG A 176 12.81 23.95 -12.71
N ASP A 177 13.04 23.74 -11.42
CA ASP A 177 11.98 23.44 -10.44
C ASP A 177 11.02 24.63 -10.29
N LEU A 178 11.55 25.87 -10.22
CA LEU A 178 10.74 27.10 -10.16
C LEU A 178 9.92 27.32 -11.44
N ILE A 179 10.51 27.06 -12.62
CA ILE A 179 9.80 27.14 -13.90
C ILE A 179 8.66 26.11 -13.92
N LYS A 180 8.94 24.86 -13.51
CA LYS A 180 7.95 23.78 -13.47
C LYS A 180 6.79 24.16 -12.55
N GLN A 181 7.08 24.63 -11.33
CA GLN A 181 6.07 25.11 -10.39
C GLN A 181 5.24 26.27 -10.97
N ALA A 182 5.87 27.24 -11.62
CA ALA A 182 5.16 28.38 -12.20
C ALA A 182 4.21 27.97 -13.34
N ILE A 183 4.63 27.03 -14.20
CA ILE A 183 3.80 26.51 -15.30
C ILE A 183 2.58 25.76 -14.73
N CYS A 184 2.80 24.87 -13.76
CA CYS A 184 1.73 24.13 -13.11
C CYS A 184 0.73 25.08 -12.41
N LEU A 185 1.24 26.05 -11.65
CA LEU A 185 0.41 27.04 -10.95
C LEU A 185 -0.47 27.84 -11.92
N ARG A 186 0.09 28.32 -13.03
CA ARG A 186 -0.67 29.06 -14.07
C ARG A 186 -1.79 28.24 -14.70
N ARG A 187 -1.68 26.91 -14.65
CA ARG A 187 -2.68 25.98 -15.18
C ARG A 187 -3.65 25.44 -14.12
N GLY A 188 -3.51 25.90 -12.87
CA GLY A 188 -4.31 25.39 -11.75
C GLY A 188 -3.95 23.98 -11.32
N ILE A 189 -2.75 23.49 -11.70
CA ILE A 189 -2.25 22.18 -11.28
C ILE A 189 -1.52 22.34 -9.95
N HIS A 190 -1.93 21.59 -8.94
CA HIS A 190 -1.21 21.52 -7.66
C HIS A 190 0.00 20.61 -7.79
N LEU A 191 1.21 21.17 -7.78
CA LEU A 191 2.45 20.40 -7.83
C LEU A 191 3.00 20.21 -6.41
N ALA A 192 2.85 19.01 -5.85
CA ALA A 192 3.33 18.65 -4.53
C ALA A 192 4.75 18.06 -4.60
N VAL A 193 5.70 18.71 -3.93
CA VAL A 193 7.06 18.17 -3.77
C VAL A 193 7.10 17.29 -2.52
N VAL A 194 7.59 16.07 -2.70
CA VAL A 194 7.75 15.04 -1.66
C VAL A 194 9.23 14.83 -1.38
N HIS A 195 9.63 14.94 -0.11
CA HIS A 195 10.99 14.68 0.32
C HIS A 195 11.12 13.29 0.96
N ALA A 196 12.37 12.87 1.19
CA ALA A 196 12.66 11.61 1.87
C ALA A 196 11.99 11.53 3.26
N GLU A 197 11.93 12.63 4.01
CA GLU A 197 11.26 12.74 5.31
C GLU A 197 9.73 12.63 5.24
N ASP A 198 9.14 12.92 4.07
CA ASP A 198 7.70 12.79 3.86
C ASP A 198 7.27 11.34 3.61
N LEU A 199 8.22 10.42 3.33
CA LEU A 199 7.95 8.99 3.09
C LEU A 199 7.54 8.28 4.39
N SER A 200 6.33 8.56 4.82
CA SER A 200 5.59 7.92 5.91
C SER A 200 4.10 8.12 5.63
N LEU A 201 3.22 7.36 6.28
CA LEU A 201 1.78 7.50 6.14
C LEU A 201 1.36 8.95 6.41
N GLN A 202 1.81 9.52 7.52
CA GLN A 202 1.45 10.89 7.90
C GLN A 202 2.08 11.94 6.99
N GLY A 203 3.34 11.76 6.58
CA GLY A 203 4.02 12.68 5.68
C GLY A 203 3.32 12.73 4.32
N MET A 204 3.08 11.57 3.71
CA MET A 204 2.41 11.47 2.42
C MET A 204 0.98 12.00 2.47
N LEU A 205 0.21 11.73 3.54
CA LEU A 205 -1.14 12.28 3.70
C LEU A 205 -1.15 13.82 3.73
N ARG A 206 -0.14 14.46 4.31
CA ARG A 206 -0.01 15.93 4.30
C ARG A 206 0.33 16.49 2.93
N ARG A 207 0.97 15.70 2.06
CA ARG A 207 1.33 16.09 0.69
C ARG A 207 0.21 15.90 -0.31
N ILE A 208 -0.80 15.08 0.00
CA ILE A 208 -1.96 14.86 -0.87
C ILE A 208 -2.92 16.05 -0.75
N PRO A 209 -3.11 16.84 -1.83
CA PRO A 209 -4.03 17.98 -1.82
C PRO A 209 -5.48 17.51 -1.71
N ASP A 210 -6.35 18.38 -1.19
CA ASP A 210 -7.76 18.06 -0.95
C ASP A 210 -8.57 17.85 -2.25
N CYS A 211 -8.02 18.24 -3.40
CA CYS A 211 -8.63 17.98 -4.71
C CYS A 211 -8.55 16.50 -5.16
N LEU A 212 -7.75 15.67 -4.46
CA LEU A 212 -7.64 14.23 -4.74
C LEU A 212 -8.39 13.41 -3.69
N PRO A 213 -9.21 12.43 -4.11
CA PRO A 213 -9.91 11.57 -3.17
C PRO A 213 -8.92 10.65 -2.45
N ARG A 214 -9.02 10.59 -1.12
CA ARG A 214 -8.21 9.70 -0.28
C ARG A 214 -8.91 8.35 -0.16
N ARG A 215 -8.17 7.27 -0.36
CA ARG A 215 -8.65 5.90 -0.23
C ARG A 215 -8.89 5.54 1.24
N ARG A 216 -9.89 4.69 1.49
CA ARG A 216 -10.08 4.08 2.81
C ARG A 216 -9.01 3.03 3.07
N LEU A 217 -8.32 3.16 4.20
CA LEU A 217 -7.17 2.32 4.55
C LEU A 217 -7.53 1.10 5.43
N ASP A 218 -8.82 0.89 5.73
CA ASP A 218 -9.28 -0.27 6.50
C ASP A 218 -8.81 -1.58 5.85
N GLY A 219 -8.12 -2.43 6.62
CA GLY A 219 -7.62 -3.71 6.12
C GLY A 219 -6.34 -3.63 5.28
N GLN A 220 -5.62 -2.50 5.32
CA GLN A 220 -4.31 -2.30 4.66
C GLN A 220 -3.15 -2.21 5.67
N GLU A 221 -3.36 -2.62 6.92
CA GLU A 221 -2.45 -2.39 8.03
C GLU A 221 -1.06 -2.99 7.79
N LEU A 222 -0.99 -4.18 7.16
CA LEU A 222 0.28 -4.83 6.83
C LEU A 222 0.98 -4.14 5.67
N VAL A 223 0.23 -3.67 4.67
CA VAL A 223 0.79 -2.94 3.53
C VAL A 223 1.37 -1.60 4.00
N ILE A 224 0.64 -0.89 4.87
CA ILE A 224 1.10 0.34 5.51
C ILE A 224 2.36 0.07 6.34
N ALA A 225 2.33 -0.92 7.23
CA ALA A 225 3.48 -1.26 8.06
C ALA A 225 4.71 -1.65 7.23
N HIS A 226 4.50 -2.34 6.10
CA HIS A 226 5.55 -2.68 5.16
C HIS A 226 6.14 -1.42 4.52
N LEU A 227 5.33 -0.54 3.93
CA LEU A 227 5.82 0.71 3.33
C LEU A 227 6.50 1.63 4.34
N GLU A 228 5.99 1.73 5.57
CA GLU A 228 6.65 2.43 6.68
C GLU A 228 8.05 1.85 6.96
N SER A 229 8.17 0.52 7.00
CA SER A 229 9.48 -0.12 7.18
C SER A 229 10.43 0.20 6.03
N ARG A 230 9.98 0.06 4.77
CA ARG A 230 10.81 0.33 3.59
C ARG A 230 11.23 1.79 3.48
N SER A 231 10.35 2.71 3.89
CA SER A 231 10.64 4.13 3.88
C SER A 231 11.65 4.52 4.97
N ARG A 232 11.52 3.95 6.18
CA ARG A 232 12.53 4.11 7.24
C ARG A 232 13.89 3.55 6.82
N ASP A 233 13.93 2.38 6.20
CA ASP A 233 15.18 1.81 5.66
C ASP A 233 15.85 2.76 4.65
N TYR A 234 15.04 3.39 3.79
CA TYR A 234 15.53 4.36 2.80
C TYR A 234 16.09 5.63 3.47
N GLN A 235 15.37 6.17 4.45
CA GLN A 235 15.78 7.36 5.23
C GLN A 235 17.05 7.11 6.07
N GLN A 236 17.27 5.89 6.58
CA GLN A 236 18.49 5.57 7.32
C GLN A 236 19.73 5.45 6.41
N ARG A 237 19.54 4.98 5.18
CA ARG A 237 20.62 4.82 4.20
C ARG A 237 20.96 6.11 3.46
N THR A 238 20.06 7.09 3.50
CA THR A 238 20.19 8.36 2.79
C THR A 238 20.18 9.47 3.83
N PRO A 239 21.31 10.18 4.06
CA PRO A 239 21.35 11.23 5.07
C PRO A 239 20.23 12.24 4.84
N LEU A 240 19.38 12.44 5.85
CA LEU A 240 18.32 13.43 5.80
C LEU A 240 18.96 14.82 5.71
N PRO A 241 18.43 15.73 4.88
CA PRO A 241 18.88 17.11 4.89
C PRO A 241 18.66 17.71 6.27
N MET A 242 19.60 18.55 6.71
CA MET A 242 19.44 19.29 7.96
C MET A 242 18.19 20.18 7.87
N PRO A 243 17.38 20.28 8.92
CA PRO A 243 16.20 21.13 8.91
C PRO A 243 16.60 22.56 8.58
N VAL A 244 15.94 23.16 7.59
CA VAL A 244 16.11 24.58 7.26
C VAL A 244 15.59 25.40 8.45
N PRO A 245 16.38 26.32 9.04
CA PRO A 245 15.89 27.20 10.10
C PRO A 245 14.67 27.98 9.60
N ARG A 246 13.62 28.03 10.40
CA ARG A 246 12.40 28.83 10.15
C ARG A 246 12.67 30.32 10.28
#